data_AF-A0A7J9JQK1-F1
#
_entry.id   AF-A0A7J9JQK1-F1
#
_cell.length_a   1.000
_cell.length_b   1.000
_cell.length_c   1.000
_cell.angle_alpha   90.00
_cell.angle_beta   90.00
_cell.angle_gamma   90.00
#
_symmetry.space_group_name_H-M   'P 1'
#
loop_
_entity.id
_entity.type
_entity.pdbx_description
1 polymer ?
#
loop_
_entity_poly.entity_id
_entity_poly.type
_entity_poly.pdbx_seq_one_letter_code
_entity_poly.pdbx_strand_id
1 'polypeptide(L)'
;DNWVVDELGVPPSYSINFFLPCPGTLLWLVFDFLYFTLHDQMMKELHSKGTRIEDIAAVLKRSPIHPRIVEAIKSAHALGLRILPHHDFTKSSHGCQHPSCLPNMCKGIVIERIQASLSMEDPKKTKIYLGDGLGDFCPSLKLGDGDYVMPRKDVPVWDLICKN
;
A
#
# COMPACT_ATOMS: atom_id res chain seq x y z
N ASP A 1 -9.14 2.05 12.70
CA ASP A 1 -9.92 2.51 11.54
C ASP A 1 -10.63 1.29 10.96
N ASN A 2 -11.62 0.77 11.69
CA ASN A 2 -12.24 -0.54 11.42
C ASN A 2 -13.61 -0.41 10.75
N TRP A 3 -13.95 0.79 10.28
CA TRP A 3 -15.29 1.14 9.81
C TRP A 3 -15.83 0.16 8.76
N VAL A 4 -15.00 -0.22 7.78
CA VAL A 4 -15.39 -1.14 6.72
C VAL A 4 -15.70 -2.54 7.27
N VAL A 5 -14.94 -2.99 8.26
CA VAL A 5 -15.07 -4.29 8.92
C VAL A 5 -16.34 -4.35 9.76
N ASP A 6 -16.57 -3.29 10.54
CA ASP A 6 -17.73 -3.15 11.42
C ASP A 6 -19.04 -3.08 10.61
N GLU A 7 -19.04 -2.33 9.51
CA GLU A 7 -20.20 -2.17 8.61
C GLU A 7 -20.53 -3.41 7.76
N LEU A 8 -19.55 -4.30 7.55
CA LEU A 8 -19.74 -5.59 6.89
C LEU A 8 -20.24 -6.68 7.86
N GLY A 9 -20.46 -6.35 9.13
CA GLY A 9 -20.98 -7.29 10.13
C GLY A 9 -19.98 -8.39 10.50
N VAL A 10 -18.69 -8.14 10.34
CA VAL A 10 -17.62 -9.07 10.75
C VAL A 10 -17.62 -9.16 12.29
N PRO A 11 -17.50 -10.35 12.89
CA PRO A 11 -17.59 -10.50 14.34
C PRO A 11 -16.50 -9.72 15.08
N PRO A 12 -16.78 -9.25 16.32
CA PRO A 12 -15.86 -8.41 17.10
C PRO A 12 -14.50 -9.03 17.40
N SER A 13 -14.34 -10.34 17.20
CA SER A 13 -13.05 -11.04 17.26
C SER A 13 -12.04 -10.50 16.25
N TYR A 14 -12.51 -9.82 15.19
CA TYR A 14 -11.69 -9.11 14.20
C TYR A 14 -11.68 -7.58 14.42
N SER A 15 -12.48 -7.05 15.36
CA SER A 15 -12.51 -5.63 15.70
C SER A 15 -11.32 -5.30 16.61
N ILE A 16 -10.30 -4.69 16.03
CA ILE A 16 -9.09 -4.30 16.74
C ILE A 16 -9.33 -2.95 17.44
N ASN A 17 -9.72 -2.99 18.71
CA ASN A 17 -9.86 -1.79 19.55
C ASN A 17 -8.47 -1.29 19.97
N PHE A 18 -8.02 -0.20 19.34
CA PHE A 18 -6.77 0.47 19.70
C PHE A 18 -6.98 1.37 20.93
N PHE A 19 -6.53 0.93 22.09
CA PHE A 19 -6.05 1.84 23.13
C PHE A 19 -4.99 1.14 24.01
N LEU A 20 -3.72 1.26 23.62
CA LEU A 20 -2.62 0.98 24.52
C LEU A 20 -1.55 2.06 24.35
N PRO A 21 -1.29 2.89 25.38
CA PRO A 21 -0.10 3.72 25.42
C PRO A 21 1.03 2.84 25.96
N CYS A 22 1.94 2.36 25.11
CA CYS A 22 3.19 1.79 25.61
C CYS A 22 4.40 2.03 24.70
N PRO A 23 5.53 2.49 25.25
CA PRO A 23 6.75 2.79 24.51
C PRO A 23 7.56 1.50 24.32
N GLY A 24 7.57 0.97 23.10
CA GLY A 24 8.43 -0.18 22.76
C GLY A 24 8.18 -0.66 21.33
N THR A 25 9.22 -0.58 20.50
CA THR A 25 9.22 -0.91 19.06
C THR A 25 8.85 -2.38 18.76
N LEU A 26 9.01 -3.29 19.73
CA LEU A 26 8.83 -4.73 19.54
C LEU A 26 7.35 -5.16 19.55
N LEU A 27 6.48 -4.44 20.28
CA LEU A 27 5.06 -4.78 20.37
C LEU A 27 4.28 -4.32 19.12
N TRP A 28 4.73 -3.25 18.46
CA TRP A 28 4.14 -2.72 17.24
C TRP A 28 4.26 -3.70 16.05
N LEU A 29 5.40 -4.37 15.89
CA LEU A 29 5.59 -5.34 14.79
C LEU A 29 4.69 -6.56 14.91
N VAL A 30 4.50 -7.08 16.13
CA VAL A 30 3.56 -8.18 16.39
C VAL A 30 2.13 -7.72 16.12
N PHE A 31 1.80 -6.48 16.49
CA PHE A 31 0.48 -5.91 16.27
C PHE A 31 0.16 -5.73 14.77
N ASP A 32 1.11 -5.20 13.99
CA ASP A 32 0.95 -5.01 12.54
C ASP A 32 0.87 -6.35 11.79
N PHE A 33 1.70 -7.33 12.16
CA PHE A 33 1.69 -8.68 11.55
C PHE A 33 0.38 -9.41 11.85
N LEU A 34 -0.08 -9.33 13.11
CA LEU A 34 -1.37 -9.89 13.51
C LEU A 34 -2.52 -9.17 12.81
N TYR A 35 -2.46 -7.83 12.69
CA TYR A 35 -3.44 -7.02 11.96
C TYR A 35 -3.54 -7.44 10.48
N PHE A 36 -2.40 -7.58 9.80
CA PHE A 36 -2.37 -7.97 8.37
C PHE A 36 -2.89 -9.40 8.14
N THR A 37 -2.46 -10.35 8.96
CA THR A 37 -2.89 -11.76 8.87
C THR A 37 -4.38 -11.89 9.17
N LEU A 38 -4.88 -11.18 10.19
CA LEU A 38 -6.31 -11.13 10.52
C LEU A 38 -7.13 -10.51 9.39
N HIS A 39 -6.63 -9.44 8.76
CA HIS A 39 -7.32 -8.80 7.65
C HIS A 39 -7.38 -9.72 6.41
N ASP A 40 -6.31 -10.46 6.10
CA ASP A 40 -6.32 -11.44 4.99
C ASP A 40 -7.29 -12.61 5.24
N GLN A 41 -7.31 -13.15 6.47
CA GLN A 41 -8.27 -14.19 6.86
C GLN A 41 -9.71 -13.69 6.80
N MET A 42 -9.96 -12.48 7.30
CA MET A 42 -11.27 -11.84 7.24
C MET A 42 -11.75 -11.65 5.80
N MET A 43 -10.90 -11.19 4.88
CA MET A 43 -11.28 -11.01 3.48
C MET A 43 -11.62 -12.35 2.80
N LYS A 44 -10.89 -13.43 3.12
CA LYS A 44 -11.22 -14.79 2.67
C LYS A 44 -12.56 -15.27 3.22
N GLU A 45 -12.85 -15.00 4.49
CA GLU A 45 -14.13 -15.34 5.10
C GLU A 45 -15.30 -14.55 4.48
N LEU A 46 -15.15 -13.24 4.26
CA LEU A 46 -16.15 -12.40 3.62
C LEU A 46 -16.49 -12.93 2.22
N HIS A 47 -15.47 -13.28 1.43
CA HIS A 47 -15.70 -13.91 0.13
C HIS A 47 -16.39 -15.28 0.25
N SER A 48 -16.04 -16.10 1.25
CA SER A 48 -16.70 -17.40 1.48
C SER A 48 -18.17 -17.27 1.91
N LYS A 49 -18.52 -16.18 2.61
CA LYS A 49 -19.88 -15.85 3.03
C LYS A 49 -20.71 -15.23 1.90
N GLY A 50 -20.13 -15.05 0.72
CA GLY A 50 -20.80 -14.51 -0.47
C GLY A 50 -20.89 -12.98 -0.49
N THR A 51 -20.08 -12.26 0.31
CA THR A 51 -19.97 -10.81 0.21
C THR A 51 -19.44 -10.45 -1.17
N ARG A 52 -20.21 -9.68 -1.92
CA ARG A 52 -19.85 -9.30 -3.28
C ARG A 52 -19.15 -7.95 -3.29
N ILE A 53 -18.50 -7.66 -4.41
CA ILE A 53 -17.80 -6.38 -4.59
C ILE A 53 -18.76 -5.18 -4.48
N GLU A 54 -20.04 -5.36 -4.81
CA GLU A 54 -21.05 -4.32 -4.69
C GLU A 54 -21.35 -3.97 -3.22
N ASP A 55 -21.29 -4.95 -2.32
CA ASP A 55 -21.51 -4.75 -0.88
C ASP A 55 -20.35 -3.95 -0.27
N ILE A 56 -19.11 -4.29 -0.65
CA ILE A 56 -17.91 -3.55 -0.25
C ILE A 56 -17.97 -2.12 -0.79
N ALA A 57 -18.36 -1.94 -2.06
CA ALA A 57 -18.53 -0.62 -2.66
C ALA A 57 -19.62 0.20 -1.96
N ALA A 58 -20.70 -0.44 -1.51
CA ALA A 58 -21.75 0.21 -0.73
C ALA A 58 -21.21 0.73 0.60
N VAL A 59 -20.41 -0.06 1.33
CA VAL A 59 -19.78 0.32 2.60
C VAL A 59 -18.78 1.46 2.42
N LEU A 60 -17.93 1.38 1.39
CA LEU A 60 -16.94 2.43 1.10
C LEU A 60 -17.58 3.80 0.83
N LYS A 61 -18.78 3.82 0.21
CA LYS A 61 -19.54 5.06 0.01
C LYS A 61 -20.04 5.70 1.31
N ARG A 62 -20.16 4.91 2.39
CA ARG A 62 -20.57 5.38 3.73
C ARG A 62 -19.39 5.75 4.62
N SER A 63 -18.15 5.51 4.16
CA SER A 63 -16.96 5.71 4.97
C SER A 63 -16.82 7.18 5.39
N PRO A 64 -16.64 7.47 6.70
CA PRO A 64 -16.54 8.82 7.20
C PRO A 64 -15.20 9.43 6.75
N ILE A 65 -15.24 10.27 5.72
CA ILE A 65 -14.09 11.06 5.29
C ILE A 65 -14.13 12.38 6.04
N HIS A 66 -13.02 12.75 6.69
CA HIS A 66 -12.92 14.01 7.40
C HIS A 66 -13.22 15.19 6.45
N PRO A 67 -14.11 16.14 6.80
CA PRO A 67 -14.56 17.21 5.89
C PRO A 67 -13.44 18.01 5.23
N ARG A 68 -12.35 18.28 5.96
CA ARG A 68 -11.15 18.96 5.40
C ARG A 68 -10.50 18.21 4.23
N ILE A 69 -10.55 16.88 4.21
CA ILE A 69 -10.01 16.07 3.09
C ILE A 69 -10.90 16.29 1.86
N VAL A 70 -12.22 16.32 2.04
CA VAL A 70 -13.16 16.60 0.95
C VAL A 70 -12.94 18.00 0.38
N GLU A 71 -12.76 19.00 1.24
CA GLU A 71 -12.44 20.37 0.83
C GLU A 71 -11.10 20.46 0.09
N ALA A 72 -10.07 19.75 0.57
CA ALA A 72 -8.76 19.70 -0.10
C ALA A 72 -8.87 19.08 -1.51
N ILE A 73 -9.59 17.97 -1.66
CA ILE A 73 -9.82 17.32 -2.96
C ILE A 73 -10.60 18.24 -3.89
N LYS A 74 -11.67 18.90 -3.41
CA LYS A 74 -12.45 19.85 -4.21
C LYS A 74 -11.62 21.05 -4.65
N SER A 75 -10.81 21.59 -3.74
CA SER A 75 -9.91 22.73 -4.03
C SER A 75 -8.86 22.35 -5.06
N ALA A 76 -8.23 21.18 -4.90
CA ALA A 76 -7.29 20.65 -5.88
C ALA A 76 -7.94 20.47 -7.26
N HIS A 77 -9.15 19.92 -7.31
CA HIS A 77 -9.89 19.76 -8.57
C HIS A 77 -10.24 21.10 -9.23
N ALA A 78 -10.67 22.10 -8.44
CA ALA A 78 -10.97 23.45 -8.94
C ALA A 78 -9.72 24.15 -9.52
N LEU A 79 -8.54 23.84 -8.98
CA LEU A 79 -7.24 24.28 -9.51
C LEU A 79 -6.78 23.46 -10.73
N GLY A 80 -7.60 22.54 -11.24
CA GLY A 80 -7.31 21.73 -12.41
C GLY A 80 -6.51 20.45 -12.13
N LEU A 81 -6.29 20.10 -10.86
CA LEU A 81 -5.65 18.83 -10.49
C LEU A 81 -6.64 17.67 -10.74
N ARG A 82 -6.34 16.82 -11.70
CA ARG A 82 -7.09 15.58 -11.96
C ARG A 82 -6.36 14.40 -11.32
N ILE A 83 -7.01 13.72 -10.38
CA ILE A 83 -6.50 12.49 -9.78
C ILE A 83 -7.06 11.32 -10.59
N LEU A 84 -6.18 10.56 -11.23
CA LEU A 84 -6.51 9.40 -12.05
C LEU A 84 -5.60 8.23 -11.67
N PRO A 85 -6.03 6.97 -11.84
CA PRO A 85 -5.14 5.82 -11.76
C PRO A 85 -3.96 6.01 -12.71
N HIS A 86 -2.74 5.65 -12.28
CA HIS A 86 -1.54 5.82 -13.10
C HIS A 86 -1.61 4.99 -14.39
N HIS A 87 -2.10 3.76 -14.30
CA HIS A 87 -2.56 2.96 -15.44
C HIS A 87 -4.02 2.53 -15.24
N ASP A 88 -4.77 2.50 -16.34
CA ASP A 88 -6.12 1.95 -16.39
C ASP A 88 -6.04 0.42 -16.22
N PHE A 89 -6.66 -0.09 -15.14
CA PHE A 89 -6.73 -1.51 -14.79
C PHE A 89 -7.26 -2.40 -15.93
N THR A 90 -7.97 -1.84 -16.91
CA THR A 90 -8.68 -2.56 -17.97
C THR A 90 -8.05 -2.45 -19.35
N LYS A 91 -7.09 -1.53 -19.56
CA LYS A 91 -6.58 -1.19 -20.90
C LYS A 91 -5.09 -1.34 -21.10
N SER A 92 -4.29 -1.30 -20.04
CA SER A 92 -2.84 -1.39 -20.18
C SER A 92 -2.22 -2.05 -18.95
N SER A 93 -1.49 -3.15 -19.15
CA SER A 93 -0.49 -3.53 -18.16
C SER A 93 0.57 -2.42 -18.12
N HIS A 94 1.12 -2.13 -16.95
CA HIS A 94 2.18 -1.13 -16.80
C HIS A 94 3.51 -1.54 -17.47
N GLY A 95 3.52 -2.60 -18.29
CA GLY A 95 4.68 -3.06 -19.07
C GLY A 95 5.75 -3.85 -18.30
N CYS A 96 5.58 -4.09 -17.00
CA CYS A 96 6.51 -4.93 -16.22
C CYS A 96 5.99 -6.37 -16.15
N GLN A 97 6.90 -7.33 -16.25
CA GLN A 97 6.60 -8.76 -16.13
C GLN A 97 6.78 -9.28 -14.70
N HIS A 98 7.14 -8.41 -13.75
CA HIS A 98 7.43 -8.83 -12.38
C HIS A 98 6.12 -9.21 -11.65
N PRO A 99 6.01 -10.44 -11.10
CA PRO A 99 4.75 -10.96 -10.54
C PRO A 99 4.31 -10.23 -9.27
N SER A 100 5.22 -9.52 -8.59
CA SER A 100 4.89 -8.74 -7.40
C SER A 100 4.27 -7.36 -7.69
N CYS A 101 4.24 -6.93 -8.96
CA CYS A 101 3.69 -5.63 -9.34
C CYS A 101 2.16 -5.66 -9.45
N LEU A 102 1.52 -4.63 -8.94
CA LEU A 102 0.08 -4.45 -9.10
C LEU A 102 -0.26 -4.02 -10.54
N PRO A 103 -1.42 -4.45 -11.10
CA PRO A 103 -1.79 -4.11 -12.48
C PRO A 103 -1.80 -2.60 -12.75
N ASN A 104 -2.15 -1.79 -11.75
CA ASN A 104 -2.32 -0.34 -11.88
C ASN A 104 -1.02 0.46 -11.96
N MET A 105 0.08 -0.05 -11.41
CA MET A 105 1.30 0.72 -11.24
C MET A 105 2.49 -0.18 -10.91
N CYS A 106 3.59 -0.02 -11.64
CA CYS A 106 4.90 -0.51 -11.22
C CYS A 106 5.70 0.62 -10.60
N LYS A 107 5.93 0.52 -9.29
CA LYS A 107 6.79 1.44 -8.55
C LYS A 107 8.24 1.41 -9.04
N GLY A 108 8.70 0.29 -9.62
CA GLY A 108 10.02 0.18 -10.23
C GLY A 108 10.23 1.13 -11.41
N ILE A 109 9.26 1.20 -12.34
CA ILE A 109 9.32 2.14 -13.48
C ILE A 109 9.28 3.60 -13.00
N VAL A 110 8.52 3.87 -11.93
CA VAL A 110 8.48 5.21 -11.33
C VAL A 110 9.86 5.58 -10.78
N ILE A 111 10.54 4.67 -10.08
CA ILE A 111 11.91 4.90 -9.60
C ILE A 111 12.88 5.13 -10.75
N GLU A 112 12.84 4.33 -11.81
CA GLU A 112 13.74 4.51 -12.97
C GLU A 112 13.60 5.91 -13.58
N ARG A 113 12.37 6.43 -13.68
CA ARG A 113 12.11 7.80 -14.15
C ARG A 113 12.70 8.85 -13.20
N ILE A 114 12.51 8.68 -11.89
CA ILE A 114 13.08 9.60 -10.88
C ILE A 114 14.61 9.58 -10.94
N GLN A 115 15.21 8.39 -11.03
CA GLN A 115 16.66 8.22 -11.14
C GLN A 115 17.21 8.90 -12.40
N ALA A 116 16.54 8.77 -13.55
CA ALA A 116 16.94 9.43 -14.79
C ALA A 116 16.93 10.97 -14.64
N SER A 117 15.92 11.53 -13.98
CA SER A 117 15.87 12.97 -13.69
C SER A 117 16.97 13.44 -12.74
N LEU A 118 17.23 12.68 -11.67
CA LEU A 118 18.26 13.03 -10.66
C LEU A 118 19.69 12.89 -11.19
N SER A 119 19.93 11.96 -12.11
CA SER A 119 21.25 11.72 -12.72
C SER A 119 21.71 12.89 -13.60
N MET A 120 20.80 13.77 -14.03
CA MET A 120 21.15 15.00 -14.77
C MET A 120 21.72 16.11 -13.85
N GLU A 121 21.46 16.03 -12.54
CA GLU A 121 21.90 17.05 -11.58
C GLU A 121 23.14 16.62 -10.80
N ASP A 122 23.17 15.38 -10.28
CA ASP A 122 24.30 14.85 -9.51
C ASP A 122 24.34 13.31 -9.56
N PRO A 123 25.27 12.70 -10.31
CA PRO A 123 25.35 11.25 -10.48
C PRO A 123 25.81 10.50 -9.22
N LYS A 124 26.20 11.17 -8.13
CA LYS A 124 26.72 10.51 -6.90
C LYS A 124 25.73 10.42 -5.73
N LYS A 125 24.46 10.82 -5.91
CA LYS A 125 23.48 10.76 -4.82
C LYS A 125 23.08 9.31 -4.50
N THR A 126 23.42 8.87 -3.30
CA THR A 126 22.91 7.64 -2.69
C THR A 126 21.40 7.71 -2.52
N LYS A 127 20.70 6.66 -2.96
CA LYS A 127 19.24 6.56 -2.89
C LYS A 127 18.85 5.60 -1.77
N ILE A 128 17.86 5.99 -0.98
CA ILE A 128 17.31 5.15 0.08
C ILE A 128 15.83 4.94 -0.21
N TYR A 129 15.43 3.68 -0.38
CA TYR A 129 14.05 3.30 -0.65
C TYR A 129 13.41 2.64 0.57
N LEU A 130 12.23 3.11 0.95
CA LEU A 130 11.44 2.59 2.07
C LEU A 130 10.14 1.99 1.54
N GLY A 131 9.88 0.74 1.90
CA GLY A 131 8.68 0.00 1.48
C GLY A 131 8.48 -1.27 2.30
N ASP A 132 7.25 -1.77 2.34
CA ASP A 132 6.86 -2.91 3.17
C ASP A 132 6.02 -3.96 2.43
N GLY A 133 5.42 -3.62 1.29
CA GLY A 133 4.55 -4.51 0.52
C GLY A 133 5.27 -5.28 -0.59
N LEU A 134 4.64 -6.36 -1.08
CA LEU A 134 5.13 -7.12 -2.26
C LEU A 134 5.39 -6.23 -3.50
N GLY A 135 4.57 -5.19 -3.67
CA GLY A 135 4.73 -4.20 -4.75
C GLY A 135 5.98 -3.33 -4.64
N ASP A 136 6.68 -3.37 -3.50
CA ASP A 136 7.91 -2.62 -3.21
C ASP A 136 9.17 -3.45 -3.52
N PHE A 137 9.03 -4.72 -3.92
CA PHE A 137 10.18 -5.54 -4.32
C PHE A 137 10.70 -5.20 -5.73
N CYS A 138 9.80 -4.92 -6.69
CA CYS A 138 10.24 -4.50 -8.02
C CYS A 138 11.13 -3.25 -8.00
N PRO A 139 10.81 -2.17 -7.27
CA PRO A 139 11.71 -1.02 -7.15
C PRO A 139 13.04 -1.32 -6.46
N SER A 140 13.11 -2.26 -5.51
CA SER A 140 14.39 -2.61 -4.87
C SER A 140 15.39 -3.24 -5.85
N LEU A 141 14.89 -3.94 -6.88
CA LEU A 141 15.72 -4.49 -7.96
C LEU A 141 16.27 -3.43 -8.94
N LYS A 142 15.79 -2.18 -8.85
CA LYS A 142 16.19 -1.06 -9.71
C LYS A 142 17.19 -0.12 -9.03
N LEU A 143 17.57 -0.41 -7.79
CA LEU A 143 18.58 0.32 -7.06
C LEU A 143 19.98 -0.13 -7.51
N GLY A 144 20.92 0.81 -7.55
CA GLY A 144 22.30 0.53 -7.98
C GLY A 144 23.23 0.25 -6.81
N ASP A 145 24.50 -0.04 -7.13
CA ASP A 145 25.54 -0.23 -6.12
C ASP A 145 25.71 1.05 -5.27
N GLY A 146 25.62 0.88 -3.95
CA GLY A 146 25.69 1.98 -2.99
C GLY A 146 24.35 2.63 -2.65
N ASP A 147 23.25 2.20 -3.27
CA ASP A 147 21.88 2.53 -2.86
C ASP A 147 21.39 1.55 -1.78
N TYR A 148 20.43 1.97 -0.97
CA TYR A 148 19.89 1.18 0.15
C TYR A 148 18.39 0.96 0.00
N VAL A 149 17.96 -0.27 0.31
CA VAL A 149 16.57 -0.57 0.60
C VAL A 149 16.42 -0.78 2.10
N MET A 150 15.41 -0.17 2.69
CA MET A 150 15.07 -0.32 4.11
C MET A 150 13.67 -0.94 4.20
N PRO A 151 13.55 -2.25 3.99
CA PRO A 151 12.28 -2.93 4.12
C PRO A 151 11.88 -3.02 5.59
N ARG A 152 10.58 -2.94 5.90
CA ARG A 152 10.12 -3.27 7.26
C ARG A 152 10.48 -4.72 7.54
N LYS A 153 10.92 -5.03 8.76
CA LYS A 153 11.31 -6.39 9.14
C LYS A 153 10.09 -7.31 9.16
N ASP A 154 10.27 -8.58 8.78
CA ASP A 154 9.27 -9.66 8.87
C ASP A 154 7.98 -9.41 8.05
N VAL A 155 8.07 -8.60 6.99
CA VAL A 155 6.99 -8.36 6.00
C VAL A 155 7.42 -8.83 4.60
N PRO A 156 6.49 -8.99 3.64
CA PRO A 156 6.76 -9.75 2.42
C PRO A 156 7.97 -9.29 1.57
N VAL A 157 8.27 -7.99 1.53
CA VAL A 157 9.42 -7.48 0.80
C VAL A 157 10.76 -7.82 1.48
N TRP A 158 10.80 -7.86 2.82
CA TRP A 158 11.97 -8.28 3.60
C TRP A 158 12.29 -9.74 3.33
N ASP A 159 11.28 -10.61 3.37
CA ASP A 159 11.46 -12.04 3.08
C ASP A 159 11.99 -12.29 1.68
N LEU A 160 11.51 -11.54 0.68
CA LEU A 160 11.98 -11.65 -0.70
C LEU A 160 13.43 -11.17 -0.85
N ILE A 161 13.80 -10.09 -0.16
CA ILE A 161 15.17 -9.55 -0.17
C ILE A 161 16.14 -10.52 0.53
N CYS A 162 15.74 -11.14 1.65
CA CYS A 162 16.59 -12.09 2.37
C CYS A 162 16.72 -13.46 1.70
N LYS A 163 15.84 -13.80 0.74
CA LYS A 163 15.87 -15.07 0.00
C LYS A 163 16.66 -15.01 -1.31
N ASN A 164 17.01 -13.81 -1.77
CA ASN A 164 17.85 -13.57 -2.96
C ASN A 164 19.32 -13.51 -2.56
#